data_AF-A0A8T4M8F4-F1
#
_entry.id   AF-A0A8T4M8F4-F1
#
_cell.length_a   1.000
_cell.length_b   1.000
_cell.length_c   1.000
_cell.angle_alpha   90.00
_cell.angle_beta   90.00
_cell.angle_gamma   90.00
#
_symmetry.space_group_name_H-M   'P 1'
#
loop_
_entity.id
_entity.type
_entity.pdbx_description
1 polymer ?
#
loop_
_entity_poly.entity_id
_entity_poly.type
_entity_poly.pdbx_seq_one_letter_code
_entity_poly.pdbx_strand_id
1 'polypeptide(L)'
;MKPHINTSNSQQQTQLRVYELLFKMARRIGIKIPESDYPGVNLSKVSYYNGKLNEINISENKIHSGDEIGEEIGHFLRVYLRRQKSQMIPRVLTRAYNFLKKTPKYHDKAEQLTDEFFGYLGRQILQDVTNRSDLLDFIGSPTQEDALDELKSIRKKKQELPIENKNLRRLKTRRRNILHHIRGYNYAAELNLKKVDLKKLFEMPNQEVRYRFFRSDPQYDLNKPIKPGTITKRHGAIITAEREESGLETALKFIGTIGIFALFALSINLNNLTGYAINIKKNQINLDFLIFILLIVLLVLAILNKFKSKKRL
;
A
#
# COMPACT_ATOMS: atom_id res chain seq x y z
N MET A 1 -5.18 25.91 36.74
CA MET A 1 -3.86 26.11 36.11
C MET A 1 -3.55 24.88 35.27
N LYS A 2 -3.39 25.02 33.95
CA LYS A 2 -2.85 23.92 33.13
C LYS A 2 -1.34 23.85 33.45
N PRO A 3 -0.80 22.68 33.83
CA PRO A 3 0.63 22.57 34.07
C PRO A 3 1.38 22.93 32.78
N HIS A 4 2.34 23.86 32.89
CA HIS A 4 3.28 24.14 31.82
C HIS A 4 4.18 22.91 31.68
N ILE A 5 3.83 22.02 30.75
CA ILE A 5 4.69 20.89 30.39
C ILE A 5 5.88 21.49 29.65
N ASN A 6 7.08 21.30 30.21
CA ASN A 6 8.32 21.74 29.58
C ASN A 6 8.57 20.86 28.35
N THR A 7 8.26 21.39 27.16
CA THR A 7 8.10 20.64 25.91
C THR A 7 9.38 19.94 25.44
N SER A 8 10.55 20.47 25.78
CA SER A 8 11.85 19.85 25.46
C SER A 8 12.07 18.55 26.24
N ASN A 9 11.70 18.53 27.52
CA ASN A 9 11.86 17.35 28.38
C ASN A 9 10.85 16.26 27.97
N SER A 10 9.60 16.63 27.65
CA SER A 10 8.60 15.67 27.17
C SER A 10 8.97 15.06 25.81
N GLN A 11 9.57 15.85 24.91
CA GLN A 11 10.03 15.38 23.60
C GLN A 11 11.14 14.33 23.74
N GLN A 12 12.17 14.61 24.55
CA GLN A 12 13.28 13.68 24.77
C GLN A 12 12.82 12.39 25.46
N GLN A 13 11.96 12.49 26.47
CA GLN A 13 11.37 11.32 27.14
C GLN A 13 10.54 10.46 26.18
N THR A 14 9.74 11.09 25.31
CA THR A 14 8.94 10.39 24.31
C THR A 14 9.84 9.65 23.32
N GLN A 15 10.91 10.29 22.86
CA GLN A 15 11.86 9.67 21.94
C GLN A 15 12.54 8.44 22.56
N LEU A 16 13.07 8.56 23.79
CA LEU A 16 13.69 7.45 24.49
C LEU A 16 12.71 6.27 24.66
N ARG A 17 11.46 6.57 25.02
CA ARG A 17 10.41 5.55 25.15
C ARG A 17 10.12 4.86 23.82
N VAL A 18 9.93 5.61 22.73
CA VAL A 18 9.69 5.05 21.40
C VAL A 18 10.85 4.14 20.98
N TYR A 19 12.09 4.53 21.24
CA TYR A 19 13.28 3.73 20.91
C TYR A 19 13.37 2.44 21.73
N GLU A 20 13.06 2.50 23.02
CA GLU A 20 13.02 1.31 23.88
C GLU A 20 11.97 0.31 23.39
N LEU A 21 10.76 0.80 23.07
CA LEU A 21 9.68 -0.03 22.55
C LEU A 21 10.02 -0.59 21.16
N LEU A 22 10.61 0.23 20.29
CA LEU A 22 11.08 -0.19 18.97
C LEU A 22 12.11 -1.32 19.10
N PHE A 23 13.07 -1.19 20.01
CA PHE A 23 14.07 -2.22 20.27
C PHE A 23 13.43 -3.55 20.70
N LYS A 24 12.49 -3.50 21.65
CA LYS A 24 11.74 -4.69 22.12
C LYS A 24 10.96 -5.36 20.98
N MET A 25 10.24 -4.57 20.18
CA MET A 25 9.47 -5.06 19.03
C MET A 25 10.36 -5.64 17.93
N ALA A 26 11.46 -4.96 17.57
CA ALA A 26 12.44 -5.44 16.60
C ALA A 26 13.03 -6.80 17.01
N ARG A 27 13.37 -6.96 18.29
CA ARG A 27 13.83 -8.23 18.85
C ARG A 27 12.77 -9.33 18.72
N ARG A 28 11.50 -9.03 18.99
CA ARG A 28 10.38 -9.97 18.85
C ARG A 28 10.10 -10.40 17.41
N ILE A 29 10.34 -9.51 16.46
CA ILE A 29 10.28 -9.80 15.01
C ILE A 29 11.51 -10.61 14.55
N GLY A 30 12.59 -10.62 15.33
CA GLY A 30 13.83 -11.34 15.01
C GLY A 30 14.77 -10.53 14.12
N ILE A 31 14.79 -9.20 14.27
CA ILE A 31 15.63 -8.29 13.49
C ILE A 31 16.48 -7.41 14.42
N LYS A 32 17.58 -6.88 13.88
CA LYS A 32 18.39 -5.84 14.53
C LYS A 32 18.34 -4.60 13.64
N ILE A 33 18.10 -3.45 14.25
CA ILE A 33 18.04 -2.16 13.56
C ILE A 33 19.23 -1.35 14.08
N PRO A 34 20.16 -0.92 13.20
CA PRO A 34 21.22 0.01 13.59
C PRO A 34 20.62 1.32 14.09
N GLU A 35 21.25 1.96 15.09
CA GLU A 35 20.79 3.25 15.62
C GLU A 35 20.73 4.34 14.53
N SER A 36 21.61 4.28 13.53
CA SER A 36 21.60 5.18 12.37
C SER A 36 20.32 5.11 11.54
N ASP A 37 19.55 4.01 11.66
CA ASP A 37 18.31 3.79 10.94
C ASP A 37 17.06 4.09 11.78
N TYR A 38 17.23 4.49 13.05
CA TYR A 38 16.11 4.80 13.93
C TYR A 38 15.32 6.00 13.37
N PRO A 39 13.99 5.99 13.49
CA PRO A 39 13.19 7.09 12.99
C PRO A 39 13.37 8.31 13.90
N GLY A 40 13.31 9.52 13.33
CA GLY A 40 13.11 10.72 14.15
C GLY A 40 11.78 10.61 14.91
N VAL A 41 11.71 11.15 16.11
CA VAL A 41 10.46 11.15 16.91
C VAL A 41 10.07 12.59 17.17
N ASN A 42 8.82 12.96 16.91
CA ASN A 42 8.31 14.32 17.06
C ASN A 42 6.97 14.31 17.79
N LEU A 43 6.72 15.31 18.64
CA LEU A 43 5.40 15.59 19.15
C LEU A 43 4.58 16.37 18.11
N SER A 44 3.31 15.98 17.95
CA SER A 44 2.42 16.60 16.97
C SER A 44 0.97 16.59 17.47
N LYS A 45 0.05 17.14 16.68
CA LYS A 45 -1.39 17.08 16.99
C LYS A 45 -1.99 15.69 16.79
N VAL A 46 -1.43 14.91 15.86
CA VAL A 46 -1.94 13.59 15.45
C VAL A 46 -0.80 12.59 15.36
N SER A 47 -1.05 11.34 15.69
CA SER A 47 -0.05 10.28 15.52
C SER A 47 -0.02 9.81 14.06
N TYR A 48 1.18 9.67 13.50
CA TYR A 48 1.43 9.08 12.18
C TYR A 48 2.92 8.82 11.95
N TYR A 49 3.23 7.79 11.17
CA TYR A 49 4.56 7.54 10.64
C TYR A 49 4.73 8.15 9.24
N ASN A 50 5.74 9.00 9.10
CA ASN A 50 6.16 9.56 7.82
C ASN A 50 7.32 8.75 7.24
N GLY A 51 6.99 7.81 6.35
CA GLY A 51 8.00 6.99 5.68
C GLY A 51 9.01 7.78 4.84
N LYS A 52 8.66 8.96 4.31
CA LYS A 52 9.58 9.75 3.46
C LYS A 52 10.71 10.37 4.27
N LEU A 53 10.38 10.95 5.43
CA LEU A 53 11.36 11.57 6.33
C LEU A 53 11.92 10.58 7.35
N ASN A 54 11.34 9.39 7.45
CA ASN A 54 11.63 8.41 8.49
C ASN A 54 11.36 8.98 9.89
N GLU A 55 10.15 9.49 10.11
CA GLU A 55 9.75 10.13 11.37
C GLU A 55 8.47 9.52 11.94
N ILE A 56 8.46 9.23 13.24
CA ILE A 56 7.28 8.90 14.02
C ILE A 56 6.78 10.18 14.70
N ASN A 57 5.58 10.61 14.35
CA ASN A 57 4.92 11.73 15.00
C ASN A 57 3.92 11.15 16.01
N ILE A 58 3.98 11.59 17.26
CA ILE A 58 3.08 11.14 18.34
C ILE A 58 2.23 12.31 18.81
N SER A 59 0.93 12.09 18.97
CA SER A 59 0.01 13.09 19.49
C SER A 59 0.37 13.49 20.91
N GLU A 60 0.51 14.78 21.17
CA GLU A 60 0.82 15.33 22.50
C GLU A 60 -0.13 14.83 23.61
N ASN A 61 -1.39 14.60 23.27
CA ASN A 61 -2.41 14.14 24.21
C ASN A 61 -2.38 12.63 24.45
N LYS A 62 -1.54 11.89 23.72
CA LYS A 62 -1.49 10.43 23.71
C LYS A 62 -0.06 9.89 23.79
N ILE A 63 0.88 10.71 24.25
CA ILE A 63 2.27 10.34 24.56
C ILE A 63 2.35 9.12 25.47
N HIS A 64 1.35 8.94 26.34
CA HIS A 64 1.32 7.82 27.27
C HIS A 64 0.75 6.52 26.67
N SER A 65 -0.02 6.62 25.58
CA SER A 65 -0.77 5.52 24.98
C SER A 65 0.16 4.56 24.24
N GLY A 66 0.22 3.31 24.72
CA GLY A 66 0.93 2.24 24.02
C GLY A 66 0.33 1.95 22.64
N ASP A 67 -0.96 2.19 22.45
CA ASP A 67 -1.65 1.90 21.20
C ASP A 67 -1.16 2.71 20.01
N GLU A 68 -1.12 4.04 20.13
CA GLU A 68 -0.66 4.86 19.00
C GLU A 68 0.83 4.65 18.74
N ILE A 69 1.64 4.52 19.78
CA ILE A 69 3.07 4.26 19.62
C ILE A 69 3.30 2.91 18.93
N GLY A 70 2.58 1.86 19.35
CA GLY A 70 2.68 0.54 18.75
C GLY A 70 2.26 0.53 17.28
N GLU A 71 1.21 1.28 16.94
CA GLU A 71 0.73 1.44 15.56
C GLU A 71 1.80 2.08 14.66
N GLU A 72 2.35 3.22 15.07
CA GLU A 72 3.35 3.92 14.27
C GLU A 72 4.68 3.16 14.16
N ILE A 73 5.09 2.47 15.23
CA ILE A 73 6.25 1.57 15.17
C ILE A 73 5.99 0.41 14.19
N GLY A 74 4.76 -0.13 14.15
CA GLY A 74 4.35 -1.14 13.18
C GLY A 74 4.53 -0.68 11.73
N HIS A 75 4.07 0.54 11.41
CA HIS A 75 4.28 1.15 10.10
C HIS A 75 5.76 1.39 9.78
N PHE A 76 6.55 1.88 10.75
CA PHE A 76 8.00 2.04 10.60
C PHE A 76 8.68 0.70 10.25
N LEU A 77 8.47 -0.34 11.06
CA LEU A 77 9.07 -1.65 10.87
C LEU A 77 8.72 -2.25 9.50
N ARG A 78 7.49 -2.02 9.04
CA ARG A 78 7.01 -2.43 7.72
C ARG A 78 7.78 -1.75 6.60
N VAL A 79 7.95 -0.43 6.67
CA VAL A 79 8.68 0.33 5.66
C VAL A 79 10.18 -0.01 5.70
N TYR A 80 10.77 -0.11 6.88
CA TYR A 80 12.16 -0.47 7.10
C TYR A 80 12.52 -1.79 6.41
N LEU A 81 11.81 -2.88 6.74
CA LEU A 81 12.12 -4.21 6.21
C LEU A 81 11.90 -4.33 4.71
N ARG A 82 10.88 -3.67 4.17
CA ARG A 82 10.66 -3.63 2.71
C ARG A 82 11.76 -2.88 1.98
N ARG A 83 12.33 -1.82 2.56
CA ARG A 83 13.47 -1.09 1.98
C ARG A 83 14.72 -1.96 1.94
N GLN A 84 15.04 -2.63 3.05
CA GLN A 84 16.18 -3.53 3.12
C GLN A 84 16.11 -4.61 2.03
N LYS A 85 14.96 -5.27 1.88
CA LYS A 85 14.74 -6.27 0.83
C LYS A 85 14.82 -5.70 -0.59
N SER A 86 14.38 -4.46 -0.81
CA SER A 86 14.42 -3.81 -2.12
C SER A 86 15.83 -3.35 -2.50
N GLN A 87 16.67 -3.00 -1.53
CA GLN A 87 18.09 -2.65 -1.76
C GLN A 87 18.94 -3.86 -2.17
N MET A 88 18.52 -5.08 -1.82
CA MET A 88 19.16 -6.32 -2.27
C MET A 88 18.90 -6.64 -3.76
N ILE A 89 17.99 -5.91 -4.42
CA ILE A 89 17.74 -6.05 -5.85
C ILE A 89 18.68 -5.08 -6.60
N PRO A 90 19.53 -5.56 -7.54
CA PRO A 90 20.43 -4.72 -8.31
C PRO A 90 19.69 -3.50 -8.91
N ARG A 91 20.26 -2.29 -8.83
CA ARG A 91 19.60 -1.03 -9.23
C ARG A 91 18.99 -1.05 -10.64
N VAL A 92 19.61 -1.79 -11.58
CA VAL A 92 19.11 -1.99 -12.94
C VAL A 92 17.80 -2.80 -12.94
N LEU A 93 17.75 -3.88 -12.17
CA LEU A 93 16.54 -4.69 -11.96
C LEU A 93 15.51 -3.94 -11.12
N THR A 94 15.91 -3.07 -10.18
CA THR A 94 15.00 -2.22 -9.40
C THR A 94 14.35 -1.16 -10.27
N ARG A 95 15.05 -0.57 -11.24
CA ARG A 95 14.45 0.31 -12.26
C ARG A 95 13.49 -0.45 -13.16
N ALA A 96 13.86 -1.63 -13.67
CA ALA A 96 12.95 -2.46 -14.45
C ALA A 96 11.72 -2.90 -13.63
N TYR A 97 11.92 -3.29 -12.38
CA TYR A 97 10.88 -3.71 -11.45
C TYR A 97 9.95 -2.55 -11.07
N ASN A 98 10.46 -1.35 -10.81
CA ASN A 98 9.66 -0.14 -10.53
C ASN A 98 9.06 0.50 -11.79
N PHE A 99 9.61 0.21 -12.97
CA PHE A 99 9.02 0.56 -14.26
C PHE A 99 7.83 -0.36 -14.59
N LEU A 100 7.93 -1.65 -14.21
CA LEU A 100 6.90 -2.65 -14.40
C LEU A 100 5.82 -2.61 -13.30
N LYS A 101 6.20 -2.45 -12.03
CA LYS A 101 5.29 -2.12 -10.93
C LYS A 101 5.14 -0.61 -10.88
N LYS A 102 4.04 -0.09 -11.43
CA LYS A 102 3.53 1.25 -11.09
C LYS A 102 3.77 1.47 -9.60
N THR A 103 4.51 2.52 -9.25
CA THR A 103 4.60 2.99 -7.86
C THR A 103 3.18 3.04 -7.32
N PRO A 104 2.84 2.26 -6.27
CA PRO A 104 1.49 2.23 -5.75
C PRO A 104 1.14 3.66 -5.37
N LYS A 105 0.14 4.24 -6.05
CA LYS A 105 -0.38 5.53 -5.61
C LYS A 105 -0.93 5.28 -4.21
N TYR A 106 -0.56 6.14 -3.27
CA TYR A 106 -1.01 6.15 -1.87
C TYR A 106 -2.56 6.31 -1.71
N HIS A 107 -3.29 6.24 -2.82
CA HIS A 107 -4.75 6.26 -2.94
C HIS A 107 -5.35 4.90 -3.33
N ASP A 108 -4.54 3.87 -3.47
CA ASP A 108 -5.04 2.51 -3.64
C ASP A 108 -5.63 2.01 -2.31
N LYS A 109 -6.93 1.77 -2.31
CA LYS A 109 -7.70 1.32 -1.14
C LYS A 109 -7.16 0.00 -0.58
N ALA A 110 -6.59 -0.85 -1.43
CA ALA A 110 -6.03 -2.13 -1.01
C ALA A 110 -4.69 -1.95 -0.29
N GLU A 111 -3.91 -0.94 -0.67
CA GLU A 111 -2.65 -0.59 -0.01
C GLU A 111 -2.92 0.03 1.36
N GLN A 112 -3.91 0.92 1.47
CA GLN A 112 -4.36 1.48 2.75
C GLN A 112 -4.79 0.37 3.71
N LEU A 113 -5.59 -0.60 3.26
CA LEU A 113 -6.01 -1.72 4.11
C LEU A 113 -4.82 -2.53 4.66
N THR A 114 -3.81 -2.79 3.82
CA THR A 114 -2.61 -3.49 4.27
C THR A 114 -1.78 -2.64 5.22
N ASP A 115 -1.74 -1.34 5.02
CA ASP A 115 -1.08 -0.41 5.95
C ASP A 115 -1.73 -0.48 7.35
N GLU A 116 -3.06 -0.34 7.43
CA GLU A 116 -3.82 -0.46 8.68
C GLU A 116 -3.62 -1.81 9.39
N PHE A 117 -3.52 -2.89 8.61
CA PHE A 117 -3.20 -4.21 9.14
C PHE A 117 -1.84 -4.24 9.84
N PHE A 118 -0.79 -3.61 9.27
CA PHE A 118 0.52 -3.56 9.89
C PHE A 118 0.58 -2.62 11.08
N GLY A 119 -0.18 -1.52 11.06
CA GLY A 119 -0.38 -0.66 12.22
C GLY A 119 -0.92 -1.47 13.40
N TYR A 120 -2.02 -2.19 13.19
CA TYR A 120 -2.61 -3.02 14.24
C TYR A 120 -1.70 -4.16 14.71
N LEU A 121 -0.99 -4.81 13.80
CA LEU A 121 0.00 -5.82 14.17
C LEU A 121 1.09 -5.23 15.06
N GLY A 122 1.53 -4.00 14.80
CA GLY A 122 2.47 -3.29 15.65
C GLY A 122 1.97 -3.19 17.09
N ARG A 123 0.68 -2.88 17.27
CA ARG A 123 0.05 -2.84 18.60
C ARG A 123 0.05 -4.20 19.30
N GLN A 124 -0.33 -5.26 18.59
CA GLN A 124 -0.33 -6.62 19.15
C GLN A 124 1.08 -7.09 19.51
N ILE A 125 2.07 -6.80 18.66
CA ILE A 125 3.48 -7.11 18.94
C ILE A 125 3.97 -6.31 20.14
N LEU A 126 3.56 -5.04 20.28
CA LEU A 126 3.89 -4.23 21.44
C LEU A 126 3.32 -4.86 22.73
N GLN A 127 2.05 -5.29 22.72
CA GLN A 127 1.45 -6.02 23.85
C GLN A 127 2.23 -7.29 24.19
N ASP A 128 2.68 -8.04 23.18
CA ASP A 128 3.46 -9.27 23.36
C ASP A 128 4.80 -9.01 24.09
N VAL A 129 5.39 -7.82 23.95
CA VAL A 129 6.74 -7.50 24.46
C VAL A 129 6.77 -6.56 25.66
N THR A 130 5.61 -6.12 26.12
CA THR A 130 5.48 -5.21 27.27
C THR A 130 4.66 -5.88 28.36
N ASN A 131 4.99 -5.61 29.62
CA ASN A 131 4.12 -6.00 30.72
C ASN A 131 2.93 -5.03 30.75
N ARG A 132 1.72 -5.53 31.02
CA ARG A 132 0.50 -4.70 31.10
C ARG A 132 0.63 -3.54 32.11
N SER A 133 1.49 -3.67 33.12
CA SER A 133 1.79 -2.64 34.12
C SER A 133 2.55 -1.44 33.57
N ASP A 134 3.30 -1.60 32.48
CA ASP A 134 4.23 -0.60 31.96
C ASP A 134 3.56 0.32 30.91
N LEU A 135 2.31 0.02 30.58
CA LEU A 135 1.50 0.78 29.63
C LEU A 135 0.33 1.41 30.37
N LEU A 136 0.51 2.67 30.75
CA LEU A 136 -0.63 3.55 31.05
C LEU A 136 -1.48 3.62 29.77
N ASP A 137 -2.74 3.20 29.86
CA ASP A 137 -3.71 3.27 28.77
C ASP A 137 -3.41 2.41 27.55
N PHE A 138 -3.29 1.08 27.75
CA PHE A 138 -3.85 0.15 26.77
C PHE A 138 -5.38 0.21 26.86
N ILE A 139 -5.94 1.37 26.51
CA ILE A 139 -7.38 1.52 26.31
C ILE A 139 -7.63 0.70 25.07
N GLY A 140 -8.09 -0.55 25.26
CA GLY A 140 -8.27 -1.52 24.21
C GLY A 140 -8.73 -0.84 22.93
N SER A 141 -8.10 -1.21 21.81
CA SER A 141 -8.38 -0.70 20.47
C SER A 141 -9.82 -0.27 20.33
N PRO A 142 -10.14 0.91 19.75
CA PRO A 142 -11.52 1.32 19.54
C PRO A 142 -12.25 0.10 19.06
N THR A 143 -13.09 -0.40 19.97
CA THR A 143 -13.61 -1.76 19.86
C THR A 143 -14.41 -1.79 18.58
N GLN A 144 -14.70 -2.98 18.04
CA GLN A 144 -15.69 -3.03 16.97
C GLN A 144 -16.97 -2.27 17.36
N GLU A 145 -17.29 -2.22 18.66
CA GLU A 145 -18.38 -1.43 19.26
C GLU A 145 -18.15 0.09 19.16
N ASP A 146 -16.99 0.64 19.56
CA ASP A 146 -16.70 2.07 19.42
C ASP A 146 -16.79 2.53 17.96
N ALA A 147 -16.26 1.70 17.07
CA ALA A 147 -16.25 1.98 15.65
C ALA A 147 -17.67 1.85 15.06
N LEU A 148 -18.49 0.91 15.55
CA LEU A 148 -19.91 0.79 15.23
C LEU A 148 -20.71 2.00 15.72
N ASP A 149 -20.44 2.49 16.92
CA ASP A 149 -21.12 3.64 17.50
C ASP A 149 -20.74 4.93 16.80
N GLU A 150 -19.48 5.08 16.39
CA GLU A 150 -19.07 6.18 15.53
C GLU A 150 -19.78 6.12 14.16
N LEU A 151 -19.89 4.92 13.56
CA LEU A 151 -20.63 4.73 12.31
C LEU A 151 -22.12 5.05 12.45
N LYS A 152 -22.76 4.68 13.57
CA LYS A 152 -24.14 5.06 13.90
C LYS A 152 -24.27 6.58 14.02
N SER A 153 -23.33 7.22 14.72
CA SER A 153 -23.31 8.69 14.88
C SER A 153 -23.18 9.42 13.53
N ILE A 154 -22.33 8.92 12.63
CA ILE A 154 -22.15 9.48 11.29
C ILE A 154 -23.42 9.29 10.45
N ARG A 155 -24.10 8.14 10.59
CA ARG A 155 -25.37 7.89 9.91
C ARG A 155 -26.44 8.89 10.35
N LYS A 156 -26.58 9.13 11.65
CA LYS A 156 -27.51 10.11 12.22
C LYS A 156 -27.22 11.52 11.69
N LYS A 157 -25.98 12.00 11.84
CA LYS A 157 -25.55 13.31 11.33
C LYS A 157 -25.74 13.48 9.82
N LYS A 158 -25.61 12.40 9.05
CA LYS A 158 -25.85 12.41 7.60
C LYS A 158 -27.32 12.61 7.25
N GLN A 159 -28.25 12.10 8.05
CA GLN A 159 -29.69 12.28 7.84
C GLN A 159 -30.14 13.71 8.13
N GLU A 160 -29.43 14.39 9.03
CA GLU A 160 -29.71 15.77 9.46
C GLU A 160 -29.12 16.85 8.52
N LEU A 161 -28.26 16.48 7.56
CA LEU A 161 -27.54 17.43 6.71
C LEU A 161 -28.07 17.47 5.26
N PRO A 162 -28.25 18.67 4.66
CA PRO A 162 -28.64 18.81 3.25
C PRO A 162 -27.55 18.29 2.29
N ILE A 163 -27.99 17.80 1.13
CA ILE A 163 -27.21 16.97 0.17
C ILE A 163 -25.96 17.67 -0.38
N GLU A 164 -25.95 19.00 -0.47
CA GLU A 164 -24.84 19.79 -1.04
C GLU A 164 -23.80 20.24 -0.02
N ASN A 165 -23.93 19.83 1.25
CA ASN A 165 -23.09 20.37 2.30
C ASN A 165 -21.64 19.80 2.27
N LYS A 166 -20.63 20.67 2.34
CA LYS A 166 -19.20 20.30 2.51
C LYS A 166 -18.98 19.39 3.73
N ASN A 167 -19.83 19.50 4.75
CA ASN A 167 -19.86 18.61 5.91
C ASN A 167 -20.27 17.18 5.56
N LEU A 168 -21.16 16.97 4.58
CA LEU A 168 -21.52 15.64 4.09
C LEU A 168 -20.34 14.94 3.43
N ARG A 169 -19.52 15.67 2.66
CA ARG A 169 -18.29 15.12 2.06
C ARG A 169 -17.29 14.70 3.14
N ARG A 170 -17.09 15.54 4.17
CA ARG A 170 -16.23 15.21 5.33
C ARG A 170 -16.72 13.97 6.07
N LEU A 171 -18.02 13.85 6.32
CA LEU A 171 -18.61 12.66 6.95
C LEU A 171 -18.45 11.40 6.10
N LYS A 172 -18.63 11.49 4.79
CA LYS A 172 -18.39 10.37 3.85
C LYS A 172 -16.93 9.90 3.91
N THR A 173 -15.97 10.83 3.95
CA THR A 173 -14.55 10.51 4.10
C THR A 173 -14.27 9.88 5.47
N ARG A 174 -14.77 10.47 6.56
CA ARG A 174 -14.60 9.92 7.93
C ARG A 174 -15.14 8.50 8.05
N ARG A 175 -16.36 8.24 7.57
CA ARG A 175 -16.94 6.90 7.50
C ARG A 175 -16.07 5.93 6.72
N ARG A 176 -15.53 6.37 5.58
CA ARG A 176 -14.66 5.54 4.76
C ARG A 176 -13.40 5.15 5.53
N ASN A 177 -12.72 6.12 6.16
CA ASN A 177 -11.52 5.87 6.94
C ASN A 177 -11.79 4.86 8.05
N ILE A 178 -12.82 5.07 8.87
CA ILE A 178 -13.21 4.15 9.94
C ILE A 178 -13.39 2.72 9.41
N LEU A 179 -14.11 2.56 8.30
CA LEU A 179 -14.31 1.24 7.69
C LEU A 179 -13.02 0.61 7.16
N HIS A 180 -12.01 1.39 6.76
CA HIS A 180 -10.72 0.85 6.34
C HIS A 180 -9.87 0.43 7.54
N HIS A 181 -9.78 1.26 8.58
CA HIS A 181 -9.11 0.93 9.84
C HIS A 181 -9.65 -0.39 10.41
N ILE A 182 -10.97 -0.49 10.65
CA ILE A 182 -11.61 -1.70 11.22
C ILE A 182 -11.29 -2.95 10.40
N ARG A 183 -11.32 -2.85 9.06
CA ARG A 183 -11.08 -4.02 8.21
C ARG A 183 -9.64 -4.52 8.31
N GLY A 184 -8.65 -3.62 8.35
CA GLY A 184 -7.25 -4.00 8.52
C GLY A 184 -7.05 -4.65 9.90
N TYR A 185 -7.66 -4.05 10.92
CA TYR A 185 -7.59 -4.50 12.30
C TYR A 185 -8.21 -5.88 12.48
N ASN A 186 -9.35 -6.16 11.84
CA ASN A 186 -9.99 -7.49 11.92
C ASN A 186 -9.06 -8.61 11.44
N TYR A 187 -8.39 -8.42 10.30
CA TYR A 187 -7.45 -9.43 9.80
C TYR A 187 -6.21 -9.58 10.69
N ALA A 188 -5.72 -8.49 11.28
CA ALA A 188 -4.60 -8.56 12.21
C ALA A 188 -5.02 -9.24 13.53
N ALA A 189 -6.20 -8.94 14.05
CA ALA A 189 -6.77 -9.54 15.26
C ALA A 189 -6.96 -11.06 15.12
N GLU A 190 -7.35 -11.55 13.94
CA GLU A 190 -7.50 -12.98 13.65
C GLU A 190 -6.14 -13.70 13.43
N LEU A 191 -5.04 -12.95 13.28
CA LEU A 191 -3.73 -13.52 13.00
C LEU A 191 -3.10 -14.12 14.27
N ASN A 192 -2.71 -15.39 14.19
CA ASN A 192 -1.95 -16.04 15.26
C ASN A 192 -0.46 -15.71 15.15
N LEU A 193 0.01 -14.75 15.96
CA LEU A 193 1.40 -14.27 15.97
C LEU A 193 2.44 -15.33 16.38
N LYS A 194 2.02 -16.46 16.97
CA LYS A 194 2.92 -17.57 17.34
C LYS A 194 3.20 -18.50 16.16
N LYS A 195 2.34 -18.51 15.14
CA LYS A 195 2.47 -19.38 13.96
C LYS A 195 3.14 -18.70 12.77
N VAL A 196 3.25 -17.37 12.79
CA VAL A 196 3.75 -16.59 11.65
C VAL A 196 5.22 -16.21 11.84
N ASP A 197 5.99 -16.33 10.77
CA ASP A 197 7.32 -15.71 10.69
C ASP A 197 7.13 -14.20 10.48
N LEU A 198 7.24 -13.44 11.58
CA LEU A 198 7.00 -12.00 11.58
C LEU A 198 7.96 -11.26 10.66
N LYS A 199 9.25 -11.63 10.62
CA LYS A 199 10.22 -10.99 9.74
C LYS A 199 9.78 -11.11 8.29
N LYS A 200 9.47 -12.33 7.84
CA LYS A 200 9.00 -12.56 6.47
C LYS A 200 7.68 -11.84 6.18
N LEU A 201 6.74 -11.81 7.13
CA LEU A 201 5.48 -11.09 6.99
C LEU A 201 5.72 -9.59 6.73
N PHE A 202 6.57 -8.95 7.54
CA PHE A 202 6.88 -7.52 7.40
C PHE A 202 7.73 -7.20 6.15
N GLU A 203 8.42 -8.17 5.55
CA GLU A 203 9.11 -8.03 4.27
C GLU A 203 8.22 -8.29 3.03
N MET A 204 7.09 -8.98 3.21
CA MET A 204 6.26 -9.50 2.13
C MET A 204 5.59 -8.39 1.31
N PRO A 205 5.45 -8.47 -0.03
CA PRO A 205 4.67 -7.49 -0.79
C PRO A 205 3.20 -7.41 -0.32
N ASN A 206 2.60 -6.22 -0.35
CA ASN A 206 1.21 -6.02 0.11
C ASN A 206 0.21 -6.98 -0.55
N GLN A 207 0.33 -7.18 -1.87
CA GLN A 207 -0.50 -8.14 -2.60
C GLN A 207 -0.42 -9.57 -2.06
N GLU A 208 0.78 -10.04 -1.72
CA GLU A 208 0.97 -11.39 -1.18
C GLU A 208 0.42 -11.50 0.25
N VAL A 209 0.57 -10.45 1.07
CA VAL A 209 -0.04 -10.38 2.41
C VAL A 209 -1.55 -10.57 2.30
N ARG A 210 -2.20 -9.84 1.37
CA ARG A 210 -3.65 -9.96 1.14
C ARG A 210 -4.05 -11.38 0.74
N TYR A 211 -3.33 -12.00 -0.20
CA TYR A 211 -3.64 -13.35 -0.65
C TYR A 211 -3.48 -14.43 0.42
N ARG A 212 -2.52 -14.26 1.32
CA ARG A 212 -2.23 -15.25 2.36
C ARG A 212 -3.05 -15.04 3.62
N PHE A 213 -3.27 -13.79 4.03
CA PHE A 213 -3.80 -13.48 5.37
C PHE A 213 -5.18 -12.85 5.35
N PHE A 214 -5.65 -12.23 4.25
CA PHE A 214 -6.96 -11.57 4.22
C PHE A 214 -8.06 -12.54 3.79
N ARG A 215 -8.16 -13.65 4.52
CA ARG A 215 -9.03 -14.80 4.24
C ARG A 215 -9.41 -15.49 5.54
N SER A 216 -10.49 -16.26 5.51
CA SER A 216 -10.98 -17.01 6.68
C SER A 216 -10.02 -18.11 7.17
N ASP A 217 -9.16 -18.60 6.29
CA ASP A 217 -8.12 -19.62 6.56
C ASP A 217 -6.71 -19.06 6.28
N PRO A 218 -6.15 -18.20 7.14
CA PRO A 218 -4.83 -17.59 6.89
C PRO A 218 -3.73 -18.64 6.66
N GLN A 219 -2.91 -18.42 5.64
CA GLN A 219 -1.86 -19.34 5.24
C GLN A 219 -0.52 -18.97 5.91
N TYR A 220 -0.24 -19.64 7.04
CA TYR A 220 0.98 -19.44 7.83
C TYR A 220 2.24 -20.05 7.21
N ASP A 221 2.09 -21.13 6.45
CA ASP A 221 3.21 -21.76 5.75
C ASP A 221 3.57 -20.98 4.48
N LEU A 222 4.59 -20.14 4.62
CA LEU A 222 5.07 -19.24 3.57
C LEU A 222 5.82 -19.96 2.44
N ASN A 223 6.28 -21.19 2.68
CA ASN A 223 6.99 -21.98 1.68
C ASN A 223 6.01 -22.66 0.71
N LYS A 224 4.75 -22.84 1.11
CA LYS A 224 3.71 -23.39 0.24
C LYS A 224 3.23 -22.35 -0.78
N PRO A 225 2.88 -22.79 -2.01
CA PRO A 225 2.22 -21.94 -2.98
C PRO A 225 0.92 -21.38 -2.38
N ILE A 226 0.51 -20.20 -2.84
CA ILE A 226 -0.72 -19.55 -2.39
C ILE A 226 -1.88 -20.47 -2.77
N LYS A 227 -2.62 -20.96 -1.76
CA LYS A 227 -3.78 -21.81 -2.01
C LYS A 227 -4.87 -20.99 -2.71
N PRO A 228 -5.51 -21.52 -3.77
CA PRO A 228 -6.76 -20.94 -4.24
C PRO A 228 -7.76 -20.94 -3.08
N GLY A 229 -8.33 -19.78 -2.80
CA GLY A 229 -9.20 -19.58 -1.66
C GLY A 229 -10.27 -18.56 -1.98
N THR A 230 -11.42 -18.70 -1.35
CA THR A 230 -12.43 -17.65 -1.30
C THR A 230 -11.85 -16.49 -0.49
N ILE A 231 -11.17 -15.56 -1.17
CA ILE A 231 -11.06 -14.18 -0.70
C ILE A 231 -12.48 -13.80 -0.29
N THR A 232 -12.70 -13.37 0.95
CA THR A 232 -14.03 -13.05 1.47
C THR A 232 -14.78 -12.20 0.43
N LYS A 233 -16.00 -12.61 0.04
CA LYS A 233 -16.75 -12.13 -1.16
C LYS A 233 -16.76 -10.60 -1.39
N ARG A 234 -16.52 -9.78 -0.35
CA ARG A 234 -16.41 -8.31 -0.45
C ARG A 234 -15.07 -7.79 -1.01
N HIS A 235 -13.99 -8.55 -0.95
CA HIS A 235 -12.67 -8.19 -1.50
C HIS A 235 -12.34 -8.91 -2.81
N GLY A 236 -13.03 -10.04 -3.09
CA GLY A 236 -12.95 -10.73 -4.38
C GLY A 236 -13.17 -9.77 -5.55
N ALA A 237 -14.17 -8.88 -5.45
CA ALA A 237 -14.48 -7.87 -6.47
C ALA A 237 -13.36 -6.84 -6.72
N ILE A 238 -12.57 -6.46 -5.70
CA ILE A 238 -11.44 -5.52 -5.85
C ILE A 238 -10.28 -6.24 -6.54
N ILE A 239 -10.01 -7.48 -6.14
CA ILE A 239 -8.90 -8.28 -6.66
C ILE A 239 -9.19 -8.80 -8.08
N THR A 240 -10.43 -9.19 -8.41
CA THR A 240 -10.82 -9.54 -9.79
C THR A 240 -10.81 -8.32 -10.71
N ALA A 241 -11.22 -7.15 -10.23
CA ALA A 241 -11.09 -5.90 -10.99
C ALA A 241 -9.63 -5.56 -11.30
N GLU A 242 -8.71 -5.74 -10.34
CA GLU A 242 -7.26 -5.58 -10.55
C GLU A 242 -6.69 -6.60 -11.56
N ARG A 243 -7.18 -7.85 -11.53
CA ARG A 243 -6.72 -8.91 -12.45
C ARG A 243 -7.14 -8.60 -13.91
N GLU A 244 -8.36 -8.14 -14.11
CA GLU A 244 -8.85 -7.69 -15.43
C GLU A 244 -8.15 -6.41 -15.91
N GLU A 245 -7.93 -5.45 -15.02
CA GLU A 245 -7.28 -4.18 -15.35
C GLU A 245 -5.78 -4.39 -15.67
N SER A 246 -5.10 -5.30 -14.95
CA SER A 246 -3.70 -5.68 -15.24
C SER A 246 -3.55 -6.47 -16.54
N GLY A 247 -4.51 -7.32 -16.91
CA GLY A 247 -4.50 -8.04 -18.18
C GLY A 247 -4.71 -7.09 -19.37
N LEU A 248 -5.68 -6.18 -19.26
CA LEU A 248 -5.97 -5.17 -20.28
C LEU A 248 -4.81 -4.17 -20.44
N GLU A 249 -4.19 -3.75 -19.33
CA GLU A 249 -3.06 -2.82 -19.35
C GLU A 249 -1.78 -3.47 -19.92
N THR A 250 -1.53 -4.75 -19.60
CA THR A 250 -0.45 -5.54 -20.21
C THR A 250 -0.66 -5.69 -21.72
N ALA A 251 -1.88 -6.00 -22.15
CA ALA A 251 -2.24 -6.07 -23.56
C ALA A 251 -2.04 -4.71 -24.26
N LEU A 252 -2.50 -3.62 -23.65
CA LEU A 252 -2.32 -2.25 -24.17
C LEU A 252 -0.85 -1.85 -24.27
N LYS A 253 0.01 -2.24 -23.32
CA LYS A 253 1.46 -1.98 -23.39
C LYS A 253 2.12 -2.79 -24.50
N PHE A 254 1.72 -4.04 -24.65
CA PHE A 254 2.24 -4.91 -25.71
C PHE A 254 1.87 -4.35 -27.11
N ILE A 255 0.60 -3.94 -27.28
CA ILE A 255 0.12 -3.28 -28.50
C ILE A 255 0.84 -1.94 -28.74
N GLY A 256 1.02 -1.12 -27.71
CA GLY A 256 1.74 0.14 -27.83
C GLY A 256 3.22 -0.06 -28.20
N THR A 257 3.87 -1.08 -27.66
CA THR A 257 5.27 -1.41 -27.98
C THR A 257 5.40 -1.89 -29.43
N ILE A 258 4.48 -2.77 -29.88
CA ILE A 258 4.41 -3.19 -31.29
C ILE A 258 4.15 -2.00 -32.21
N GLY A 259 3.25 -1.09 -31.84
CA GLY A 259 2.96 0.13 -32.61
C GLY A 259 4.17 1.05 -32.77
N ILE A 260 4.95 1.25 -31.71
CA ILE A 260 6.20 2.04 -31.76
C ILE A 260 7.24 1.36 -32.65
N PHE A 261 7.41 0.03 -32.53
CA PHE A 261 8.32 -0.72 -33.42
C PHE A 261 7.88 -0.65 -34.88
N ALA A 262 6.58 -0.70 -35.16
CA ALA A 262 6.03 -0.56 -36.51
C ALA A 262 6.28 0.84 -37.09
N LEU A 263 6.08 1.91 -36.29
CA LEU A 263 6.39 3.28 -36.70
C LEU A 263 7.89 3.50 -36.92
N PHE A 264 8.74 2.89 -36.09
CA PHE A 264 10.20 2.95 -36.25
C PHE A 264 10.64 2.23 -37.52
N ALA A 265 10.12 1.04 -37.80
CA ALA A 265 10.35 0.32 -39.05
C ALA A 265 9.86 1.10 -40.28
N LEU A 266 8.70 1.76 -40.18
CA LEU A 266 8.18 2.64 -41.22
C LEU A 266 9.09 3.84 -41.45
N SER A 267 9.63 4.46 -40.39
CA SER A 267 10.54 5.60 -40.47
C SER A 267 11.89 5.25 -41.10
N ILE A 268 12.42 4.06 -40.82
CA ILE A 268 13.63 3.54 -41.49
C ILE A 268 13.36 3.31 -42.98
N ASN A 269 12.20 2.75 -43.33
CA ASN A 269 11.83 2.50 -44.71
C ASN A 269 11.56 3.81 -45.50
N LEU A 270 10.96 4.81 -44.85
CA LEU A 270 10.76 6.15 -45.41
C LEU A 270 12.07 6.92 -45.60
N ASN A 271 13.02 6.80 -44.65
CA ASN A 271 14.38 7.34 -44.80
C ASN A 271 15.18 6.63 -45.90
N ASN A 272 14.92 5.35 -46.15
CA ASN A 272 15.46 4.66 -47.32
C ASN A 272 14.80 5.16 -48.62
N LEU A 273 13.52 5.53 -48.62
CA LEU A 273 12.86 6.15 -49.78
C LEU A 273 13.40 7.56 -50.09
N THR A 274 13.76 8.37 -49.08
CA THR A 274 14.39 9.68 -49.29
C THR A 274 15.90 9.59 -49.55
N GLY A 275 16.56 8.52 -49.09
CA GLY A 275 17.95 8.21 -49.39
C GLY A 275 18.18 7.55 -50.76
N TYR A 276 17.14 7.08 -51.44
CA TYR A 276 17.22 6.41 -52.75
C TYR A 276 17.03 7.36 -53.93
N ALA A 277 17.78 8.45 -53.93
CA ALA A 277 18.51 8.86 -55.12
C ALA A 277 19.78 8.01 -55.34
N ILE A 278 20.15 7.12 -54.38
CA ILE A 278 21.34 6.27 -54.49
C ILE A 278 21.00 4.79 -54.20
N ASN A 279 20.88 4.07 -55.32
CA ASN A 279 20.85 2.64 -55.59
C ASN A 279 21.50 1.69 -54.53
N ILE A 280 20.68 0.97 -53.74
CA ILE A 280 21.06 -0.31 -53.11
C ILE A 280 19.91 -1.35 -53.20
N LYS A 281 20.12 -2.51 -53.81
CA LYS A 281 19.21 -3.65 -53.63
C LYS A 281 19.48 -4.29 -52.26
N LYS A 282 18.56 -4.21 -51.29
CA LYS A 282 18.27 -5.30 -50.33
C LYS A 282 17.16 -4.96 -49.33
N ASN A 283 16.21 -5.89 -49.20
CA ASN A 283 15.11 -5.97 -48.23
C ASN A 283 14.05 -4.85 -48.29
N GLN A 284 13.25 -4.85 -49.36
CA GLN A 284 11.95 -4.19 -49.34
C GLN A 284 11.02 -4.98 -48.40
N ILE A 285 10.86 -4.52 -47.17
CA ILE A 285 9.67 -4.85 -46.39
C ILE A 285 8.49 -4.26 -47.17
N ASN A 286 7.59 -5.12 -47.65
CA ASN A 286 6.47 -4.70 -48.48
C ASN A 286 5.67 -3.60 -47.76
N LEU A 287 5.55 -2.43 -48.39
CA LEU A 287 4.82 -1.29 -47.85
C LEU A 287 3.38 -1.67 -47.49
N ASP A 288 2.76 -2.56 -48.27
CA ASP A 288 1.43 -3.10 -48.04
C ASP A 288 1.33 -3.86 -46.71
N PHE A 289 2.40 -4.58 -46.34
CA PHE A 289 2.47 -5.32 -45.06
C PHE A 289 2.58 -4.37 -43.86
N LEU A 290 3.31 -3.27 -44.01
CA LEU A 290 3.42 -2.23 -42.98
C LEU A 290 2.10 -1.47 -42.80
N ILE A 291 1.42 -1.13 -43.91
CA ILE A 291 0.08 -0.52 -43.89
C ILE A 291 -0.92 -1.47 -43.23
N PHE A 292 -0.86 -2.77 -43.53
CA PHE A 292 -1.70 -3.79 -42.92
C PHE A 292 -1.50 -3.88 -41.39
N ILE A 293 -0.25 -3.87 -40.91
CA ILE A 293 0.04 -3.85 -39.46
C ILE A 293 -0.51 -2.57 -38.82
N LEU A 294 -0.34 -1.41 -39.46
CA LEU A 294 -0.87 -0.13 -38.96
C LEU A 294 -2.41 -0.17 -38.83
N LEU A 295 -3.10 -0.73 -39.83
CA LEU A 295 -4.56 -0.88 -39.81
C LEU A 295 -5.03 -1.82 -38.70
N ILE A 296 -4.31 -2.92 -38.43
CA ILE A 296 -4.59 -3.80 -37.29
C ILE A 296 -4.44 -3.05 -35.96
N VAL A 297 -3.35 -2.28 -35.81
CA VAL A 297 -3.12 -1.48 -34.59
C VAL A 297 -4.24 -0.45 -34.38
N LEU A 298 -4.65 0.25 -35.44
CA LEU A 298 -5.76 1.23 -35.38
C LEU A 298 -7.11 0.57 -35.07
N LEU A 299 -7.40 -0.59 -35.66
CA LEU A 299 -8.62 -1.35 -35.39
C LEU A 299 -8.68 -1.79 -33.92
N VAL A 300 -7.58 -2.30 -33.38
CA VAL A 300 -7.46 -2.72 -31.98
C VAL A 300 -7.64 -1.51 -31.05
N LEU A 301 -7.02 -0.36 -31.36
CA LEU A 301 -7.21 0.88 -30.59
C LEU A 301 -8.68 1.36 -30.61
N ALA A 302 -9.36 1.28 -31.75
CA ALA A 302 -10.77 1.65 -31.89
C ALA A 302 -11.70 0.75 -31.07
N ILE A 303 -11.48 -0.57 -31.12
CA ILE A 303 -12.22 -1.54 -30.30
C ILE A 303 -12.02 -1.24 -28.81
N LEU A 304 -10.78 -0.99 -28.38
CA LEU A 304 -10.47 -0.68 -26.98
C LEU A 304 -11.09 0.65 -26.51
N ASN A 305 -11.14 1.66 -27.37
CA ASN A 305 -11.81 2.93 -27.05
C ASN A 305 -13.33 2.75 -26.86
N LYS A 306 -13.97 1.89 -27.68
CA LYS A 306 -15.39 1.54 -27.56
C LYS A 306 -15.69 0.78 -26.25
N PHE A 307 -14.78 -0.06 -25.77
CA PHE A 307 -14.91 -0.70 -24.45
C PHE A 307 -14.71 0.29 -23.29
N LYS A 308 -13.88 1.32 -23.48
CA LYS A 308 -13.63 2.36 -22.48
C LYS A 308 -14.83 3.31 -22.31
N SER A 309 -15.59 3.58 -23.38
CA SER A 309 -16.80 4.43 -23.32
C SER A 309 -17.99 3.73 -22.66
N LYS A 310 -18.16 2.41 -22.85
CA LYS A 310 -19.23 1.64 -22.19
C LYS A 310 -19.10 1.53 -20.67
N LYS A 311 -17.90 1.72 -20.10
CA LYS A 311 -17.66 1.73 -18.63
C LYS A 311 -17.97 3.08 -17.95
N ARG A 312 -18.41 4.11 -18.70
CA ARG A 312 -18.73 5.46 -18.18
C ARG A 312 -20.24 5.78 -18.09
N LEU A 313 -21.11 4.79 -18.34
CA LEU A 313 -22.55 4.84 -18.05
C LEU A 313 -22.82 3.99 -16.80
#